data_AF-A0A8J4V6N5-F1
#
_entry.id   AF-A0A8J4V6N5-F1
#
_cell.length_a   1.000
_cell.length_b   1.000
_cell.length_c   1.000
_cell.angle_alpha   90.00
_cell.angle_beta   90.00
_cell.angle_gamma   90.00
#
_symmetry.space_group_name_H-M   'P 1'
#
loop_
_entity.id
_entity.type
_entity.pdbx_description
1 polymer ?
#
loop_
_entity_poly.entity_id
_entity_poly.type
_entity_poly.pdbx_seq_one_letter_code
_entity_poly.pdbx_strand_id
1 'polypeptide(L)'
;MRDTFLGSGVVSFHHAPIFGLICGLLGLDSRTSQRAYLFITMRDVISAATRLNLVGPMGAAVLQHQIVLLAEAILEKWMDRNAEEACQTIPLLDTVQGCHGYLFSRMFCS
;
A
#
# COMPACT_ATOMS: atom_id res chain seq x y z
N MET A 1 -12.70 20.32 -12.35
CA MET A 1 -12.31 19.27 -11.38
C MET A 1 -10.83 19.36 -11.03
N ARG A 2 -9.91 19.35 -12.02
CA ARG A 2 -8.46 19.54 -11.81
C ARG A 2 -8.09 20.87 -11.14
N ASP A 3 -8.72 21.97 -11.56
CA ASP A 3 -8.47 23.31 -10.98
C ASP A 3 -9.05 23.49 -9.58
N THR A 4 -10.03 22.65 -9.22
CA THR A 4 -10.70 22.68 -7.92
C THR A 4 -9.83 22.04 -6.82
N PHE A 5 -8.96 21.08 -7.18
CA PHE A 5 -8.11 20.36 -6.23
C PHE A 5 -6.73 21.00 -5.98
N LEU A 6 -6.25 21.84 -6.91
CA LEU A 6 -4.95 22.51 -6.79
C LEU A 6 -5.04 23.91 -6.14
N GLY A 7 -6.25 24.45 -5.99
CA GLY A 7 -6.47 25.85 -5.58
C GLY A 7 -6.51 26.11 -4.07
N SER A 8 -6.58 25.09 -3.21
CA SER A 8 -6.60 25.28 -1.75
C SER A 8 -5.54 24.42 -1.08
N GLY A 9 -4.60 25.03 -0.37
CA GLY A 9 -3.49 24.37 0.32
C GLY A 9 -3.88 23.51 1.54
N VAL A 10 -5.05 22.86 1.52
CA VAL A 10 -5.54 22.01 2.62
C VAL A 10 -6.32 20.82 2.06
N VAL A 11 -5.74 20.06 1.13
CA VAL A 11 -6.30 18.74 0.77
C VAL A 11 -5.24 17.68 1.03
N SER A 12 -5.47 16.89 2.07
CA SER A 12 -4.66 15.71 2.37
C SER A 12 -5.15 14.57 1.48
N PHE A 13 -4.30 14.13 0.56
CA PHE A 13 -4.58 12.99 -0.29
C PHE A 13 -3.84 11.75 0.21
N HIS A 14 -4.52 10.61 0.20
CA HIS A 14 -3.87 9.32 0.36
C HIS A 14 -3.18 8.92 -0.95
N HIS A 15 -2.11 8.14 -0.84
CA HIS A 15 -1.34 7.70 -2.00
C HIS A 15 -2.17 6.83 -2.95
N ALA A 16 -3.00 5.92 -2.44
CA ALA A 16 -3.83 5.01 -3.24
C ALA A 16 -4.76 5.73 -4.24
N PRO A 17 -5.63 6.66 -3.81
CA PRO A 17 -6.50 7.40 -4.73
C PRO A 17 -5.74 8.19 -5.80
N ILE A 18 -4.61 8.81 -5.44
CA ILE A 18 -3.80 9.59 -6.40
C ILE A 18 -3.10 8.67 -7.41
N PHE A 19 -2.58 7.54 -6.95
CA PHE A 19 -1.99 6.53 -7.82
C PHE A 19 -3.02 6.03 -8.85
N GLY A 20 -4.22 5.66 -8.39
CA GLY A 20 -5.30 5.23 -9.27
C GLY A 20 -5.73 6.29 -10.27
N LEU A 21 -5.86 7.55 -9.83
CA LEU A 21 -6.17 8.68 -10.71
C LEU A 21 -5.11 8.87 -11.81
N ILE A 22 -3.83 8.82 -11.44
CA ILE A 22 -2.73 8.97 -12.40
C ILE A 22 -2.72 7.79 -13.38
N CYS A 23 -2.88 6.56 -12.91
CA CYS A 23 -2.96 5.38 -13.79
C CYS A 23 -4.12 5.48 -14.78
N GLY A 24 -5.31 5.92 -14.32
CA GLY A 24 -6.46 6.14 -15.20
C GLY A 24 -6.21 7.24 -16.24
N LEU A 25 -5.54 8.35 -15.85
CA LEU A 25 -5.14 9.40 -16.79
C LEU A 25 -4.13 8.93 -17.85
N LEU A 26 -3.31 7.93 -17.51
CA LEU A 26 -2.38 7.29 -18.44
C LEU A 26 -3.02 6.20 -19.29
N GLY A 27 -4.33 5.92 -19.11
CA GLY A 27 -5.05 4.92 -19.87
C GLY A 27 -4.84 3.47 -19.40
N LEU A 28 -4.34 3.28 -18.17
CA LEU A 28 -4.28 1.95 -17.55
C LEU A 28 -5.66 1.53 -17.06
N ASP A 29 -5.99 0.25 -17.23
CA ASP A 29 -7.23 -0.30 -16.70
C ASP A 29 -7.20 -0.39 -15.16
N SER A 30 -8.40 -0.42 -14.55
CA SER A 30 -8.58 -0.43 -13.09
C SER A 30 -7.85 -1.60 -12.43
N ARG A 31 -7.95 -2.79 -13.02
CA ARG A 31 -7.40 -4.04 -12.49
C ARG A 31 -5.88 -4.01 -12.51
N THR A 32 -5.26 -3.60 -13.61
CA THR A 32 -3.80 -3.43 -13.72
C THR A 32 -3.29 -2.40 -12.72
N SER A 33 -4.02 -1.29 -12.56
CA SER A 33 -3.68 -0.23 -11.60
C SER A 33 -3.71 -0.73 -10.15
N GLN A 34 -4.78 -1.42 -9.75
CA GLN A 34 -4.92 -1.99 -8.41
C GLN A 34 -3.88 -3.10 -8.15
N ARG A 35 -3.62 -3.96 -9.13
CA ARG A 35 -2.58 -4.99 -9.06
C ARG A 35 -1.18 -4.40 -8.88
N ALA A 36 -0.86 -3.35 -9.64
CA ALA A 36 0.41 -2.65 -9.52
C ALA A 36 0.57 -1.99 -8.14
N TYR A 37 -0.48 -1.37 -7.63
CA TYR A 37 -0.48 -0.77 -6.30
C TYR A 37 -0.25 -1.80 -5.19
N LEU A 38 -0.95 -2.95 -5.27
CA LEU A 38 -0.77 -4.06 -4.35
C LEU A 38 0.68 -4.59 -4.39
N PHE A 39 1.23 -4.79 -5.59
CA PHE A 39 2.61 -5.23 -5.77
C PHE A 39 3.62 -4.28 -5.13
N ILE A 40 3.51 -2.97 -5.38
CA ILE A 40 4.42 -1.96 -4.83
C ILE A 40 4.33 -1.94 -3.30
N THR A 41 3.11 -2.00 -2.75
CA THR A 41 2.90 -2.01 -1.30
C THR A 41 3.54 -3.24 -0.64
N MET A 42 3.33 -4.44 -1.20
CA MET A 42 3.95 -5.67 -0.69
C MET A 42 5.48 -5.63 -0.80
N ARG A 43 6.01 -5.15 -1.93
CA ARG A 43 7.45 -4.98 -2.16
C ARG A 43 8.06 -4.09 -1.08
N ASP A 44 7.40 -2.99 -0.73
CA ASP A 44 7.92 -2.03 0.26
C ASP A 44 7.95 -2.62 1.67
N VAL A 45 6.94 -3.42 2.03
CA VAL A 45 6.93 -4.18 3.30
C VAL A 45 8.06 -5.21 3.35
N ILE A 46 8.27 -5.96 2.28
CA ILE A 46 9.36 -6.95 2.19
C ILE A 46 10.73 -6.25 2.25
N SER A 47 10.88 -5.11 1.56
CA SER A 47 12.10 -4.29 1.62
C SER A 47 12.38 -3.79 3.04
N ALA A 48 11.34 -3.36 3.77
CA ALA A 48 11.45 -2.97 5.16
C ALA A 48 11.91 -4.14 6.05
N ALA A 49 11.37 -5.34 5.83
CA ALA A 49 11.80 -6.54 6.55
C ALA A 49 13.29 -6.87 6.31
N THR A 50 13.80 -6.65 5.09
CA THR A 50 15.24 -6.79 4.82
C THR A 50 16.08 -5.76 5.57
N ARG A 51 15.67 -4.49 5.58
CA ARG A 51 16.38 -3.43 6.32
C ARG A 51 16.35 -3.63 7.83
N LEU A 52 15.29 -4.27 8.35
CA LEU A 52 15.15 -4.68 9.74
C LEU A 52 15.91 -5.98 10.07
N ASN A 53 16.64 -6.54 9.09
CA ASN A 53 17.41 -7.78 9.22
C ASN A 53 16.55 -9.02 9.59
N LEU A 54 15.27 -9.02 9.18
CA LEU A 54 14.36 -10.16 9.35
C LEU A 54 14.50 -11.19 8.24
N VAL A 55 14.85 -10.74 7.02
CA VAL A 55 15.04 -11.59 5.85
C VAL A 55 16.17 -11.07 4.97
N GLY A 56 17.03 -11.95 4.47
CA GLY A 56 18.09 -11.56 3.54
C GLY A 56 17.55 -11.15 2.17
N PRO A 57 18.29 -10.38 1.35
CA PRO A 57 17.83 -9.90 0.04
C PRO A 57 17.37 -11.01 -0.91
N MET A 58 18.07 -12.15 -0.93
CA MET A 58 17.67 -13.31 -1.73
C MET A 58 16.40 -13.96 -1.20
N GLY A 59 16.27 -14.07 0.13
CA GLY A 59 15.06 -14.59 0.77
C GLY A 59 13.84 -13.69 0.54
N ALA A 60 14.04 -12.36 0.50
CA ALA A 60 13.01 -11.39 0.17
C ALA A 60 12.45 -11.58 -1.25
N ALA A 61 13.33 -11.79 -2.23
CA ALA A 61 12.91 -12.07 -3.61
C ALA A 61 12.11 -13.37 -3.72
N VAL A 62 12.55 -14.43 -3.02
CA VAL A 62 11.82 -15.70 -2.96
C VAL A 62 10.46 -15.51 -2.29
N LEU A 63 10.41 -14.83 -1.14
CA LEU A 63 9.17 -14.54 -0.42
C LEU A 63 8.18 -13.78 -1.30
N GLN A 64 8.65 -12.75 -2.01
CA GLN A 64 7.80 -11.95 -2.90
C GLN A 64 7.19 -12.81 -4.01
N HIS A 65 7.92 -13.78 -4.55
CA HIS A 65 7.40 -14.74 -5.52
C HIS A 65 6.38 -15.70 -4.90
N GLN A 66 6.66 -16.23 -3.70
CA GLN A 66 5.78 -17.19 -3.02
C GLN A 66 4.41 -16.62 -2.66
N ILE A 67 4.32 -15.32 -2.35
CA ILE A 67 3.06 -14.68 -1.96
C ILE A 67 2.20 -14.24 -3.15
N VAL A 68 2.65 -14.40 -4.40
CA VAL A 68 1.93 -13.93 -5.59
C VAL A 68 0.51 -14.50 -5.66
N LEU A 69 0.35 -15.80 -5.43
CA LEU A 69 -0.98 -16.43 -5.50
C LEU A 69 -1.94 -15.86 -4.45
N LEU A 70 -1.44 -15.58 -3.25
CA LEU A 70 -2.22 -14.94 -2.20
C LEU A 70 -2.58 -13.49 -2.58
N ALA A 71 -1.64 -12.75 -3.16
CA ALA A 71 -1.87 -11.39 -3.61
C ALA A 71 -2.95 -11.30 -4.69
N GLU A 72 -2.93 -12.20 -5.68
CA GLU A 72 -3.98 -12.29 -6.69
C GLU A 72 -5.34 -12.62 -6.06
N ALA A 73 -5.38 -13.57 -5.11
CA ALA A 73 -6.62 -13.91 -4.40
C ALA A 73 -7.18 -12.73 -3.59
N ILE A 74 -6.31 -11.93 -2.96
CA ILE A 74 -6.68 -10.70 -2.25
C ILE A 74 -7.23 -9.66 -3.25
N LEU A 75 -6.55 -9.48 -4.38
CA LEU A 75 -6.99 -8.55 -5.43
C LEU A 75 -8.40 -8.91 -5.92
N GLU A 76 -8.63 -10.16 -6.32
CA GLU A 76 -9.96 -10.61 -6.79
C GLU A 76 -11.06 -10.41 -5.74
N LYS A 77 -10.73 -10.56 -4.46
CA LYS A 77 -11.71 -10.43 -3.37
C LYS A 77 -12.13 -8.97 -3.11
N TRP A 78 -11.19 -8.03 -3.23
CA TRP A 78 -11.34 -6.65 -2.74
C TRP A 78 -11.36 -5.58 -3.84
N MET A 79 -11.10 -5.98 -5.09
CA MET A 79 -11.17 -5.12 -6.27
C MET A 79 -12.56 -4.52 -6.48
N ASP A 80 -12.59 -3.28 -6.97
CA ASP A 80 -13.78 -2.56 -7.42
C ASP A 80 -14.91 -2.48 -6.37
N ARG A 81 -14.53 -2.42 -5.10
CA ARG A 81 -15.44 -2.18 -3.96
C ARG A 81 -15.83 -0.70 -3.85
N ASN A 82 -16.97 -0.47 -3.23
CA ASN A 82 -17.45 0.87 -2.96
C ASN A 82 -16.56 1.56 -1.91
N ALA A 83 -16.37 2.87 -2.02
CA ALA A 83 -15.50 3.62 -1.12
C ALA A 83 -16.02 3.61 0.33
N GLU A 84 -17.33 3.46 0.51
CA GLU A 84 -17.99 3.34 1.81
C GLU A 84 -17.67 2.02 2.53
N GLU A 85 -17.22 1.00 1.80
CA GLU A 85 -16.75 -0.27 2.36
C GLU A 85 -15.28 -0.22 2.83
N ALA A 86 -14.57 0.88 2.55
CA ALA A 86 -13.17 1.02 2.94
C ALA A 86 -13.03 1.11 4.47
N CYS A 87 -12.49 0.06 5.07
CA CYS A 87 -12.29 -0.04 6.51
C CYS A 87 -10.99 -0.78 6.86
N GLN A 88 -10.47 -0.52 8.06
CA GLN A 88 -9.40 -1.33 8.63
C GLN A 88 -9.94 -2.69 9.06
N THR A 89 -9.26 -3.76 8.62
CA THR A 89 -9.67 -5.14 8.90
C THR A 89 -8.81 -5.81 9.97
N ILE A 90 -7.72 -5.15 10.41
CA ILE A 90 -6.72 -5.70 11.33
C ILE A 90 -6.45 -4.70 12.47
N PRO A 91 -7.28 -4.67 13.52
CA PRO A 91 -7.14 -3.69 14.62
C PRO A 91 -5.83 -3.82 15.40
N LEU A 92 -5.23 -5.01 15.40
CA LEU A 92 -3.91 -5.24 15.99
C LEU A 92 -2.83 -4.45 15.25
N LEU A 93 -2.91 -4.36 13.92
CA LEU A 93 -1.96 -3.60 13.12
C LEU A 93 -2.08 -2.10 13.41
N ASP A 94 -3.31 -1.59 13.53
CA ASP A 94 -3.56 -0.20 13.93
C ASP A 94 -2.97 0.12 15.31
N THR A 95 -3.11 -0.81 16.26
CA THR A 95 -2.56 -0.65 17.61
C THR A 95 -1.03 -0.60 17.58
N VAL A 96 -0.39 -1.53 16.85
CA VAL A 96 1.07 -1.55 16.70
C VAL A 96 1.56 -0.27 16.00
N GLN A 97 0.86 0.18 14.96
CA GLN A 97 1.16 1.40 14.24
C GLN A 97 1.08 2.64 15.13
N GLY A 98 0.04 2.74 15.96
CA GLY A 98 -0.11 3.81 16.95
C GLY A 98 1.02 3.81 18.00
N CYS A 99 1.57 2.63 18.30
CA CYS A 99 2.69 2.47 19.22
C CYS A 99 4.07 2.78 18.61
N HIS A 100 4.18 2.98 17.29
CA HIS A 100 5.46 3.27 16.63
C HIS A 100 6.16 4.52 17.23
N GLY A 101 5.36 5.48 17.72
CA GLY A 101 5.84 6.67 18.41
C GLY A 101 6.58 6.41 19.74
N TYR A 102 6.45 5.22 20.34
CA TYR A 102 7.10 4.84 21.60
C TYR A 102 8.43 4.12 21.41
N LEU A 103 8.82 3.79 20.18
CA LEU A 103 10.09 3.12 19.92
C LEU A 103 11.27 4.03 20.31
N PHE A 104 12.16 3.50 21.15
CA PHE A 104 13.39 4.16 21.58
C PHE A 104 14.32 4.47 20.40
N SER A 105 14.47 3.51 19.47
CA SER A 105 15.21 3.68 18.22
C SER A 105 14.31 3.34 17.04
N ARG A 106 14.38 4.15 15.97
CA ARG A 106 13.52 4.05 14.79
C ARG A 106 14.35 4.19 13.52
N MET A 107 14.13 3.28 12.56
CA MET A 107 14.70 3.36 11.20
C MET A 107 13.70 3.89 10.16
N PHE A 108 12.43 4.04 10.55
CA PHE A 108 11.32 4.46 9.71
C PHE A 108 10.54 5.57 10.42
N CYS A 109 9.76 6.35 9.68
CA CYS A 109 8.95 7.43 10.23
C CYS A 109 7.65 6.93 10.89
N SER A 110 7.18 5.76 10.45
CA SER A 110 5.89 5.16 10.80
C SER A 110 5.96 3.66 10.63
#